data_AF-A0A7J9IKI8-F1
#
_entry.id   AF-A0A7J9IKI8-F1
#
_cell.length_a   1.000
_cell.length_b   1.000
_cell.length_c   1.000
_cell.angle_alpha   90.00
_cell.angle_beta   90.00
_cell.angle_gamma   90.00
#
_symmetry.space_group_name_H-M   'P 1'
#
loop_
_entity.id
_entity.type
_entity.pdbx_description
1 polymer ?
#
loop_
_entity_poly.entity_id
_entity_poly.type
_entity_poly.pdbx_seq_one_letter_code
_entity_poly.pdbx_strand_id
1 'polypeptide(L)'
;MSVTITAFKDNTFEFTVKSPSVTWYLKKAAGIESGSSRPGHVVATTLSVRHIYEIAKIKQSDPYCQYMSLESICKSIIGTANTMGIKVVKDLD
;
A
#
# COMPACT_ATOMS: atom_id res chain seq x y z
N MET A 1 -9.54 -6.03 -2.24
CA MET A 1 -9.53 -6.17 -0.77
C MET A 1 -8.94 -7.52 -0.43
N SER A 2 -8.28 -7.66 0.72
CA SER A 2 -7.74 -8.95 1.17
C SER A 2 -8.60 -9.47 2.31
N VAL A 3 -9.01 -10.74 2.23
CA VAL A 3 -9.80 -11.41 3.26
C VAL A 3 -9.01 -12.62 3.72
N THR A 4 -8.85 -12.77 5.03
CA THR A 4 -8.29 -13.99 5.64
C THR A 4 -9.44 -14.80 6.21
N ILE A 5 -9.53 -16.07 5.81
CA ILE A 5 -10.55 -17.01 6.26
C ILE A 5 -9.85 -18.03 7.16
N THR A 6 -10.30 -18.11 8.41
CA THR A 6 -9.87 -19.15 9.36
C THR A 6 -11.00 -20.17 9.48
N ALA A 7 -10.74 -21.42 9.11
CA ALA A 7 -11.70 -22.51 9.23
C ALA A 7 -11.41 -23.35 10.48
N PHE A 8 -12.44 -23.59 11.30
CA PHE A 8 -12.35 -24.38 12.52
C PHE A 8 -12.95 -25.78 12.34
N LYS A 9 -12.63 -26.70 13.27
CA LYS A 9 -13.03 -28.10 13.21
C LYS A 9 -14.53 -28.33 13.42
N ASP A 10 -15.21 -27.37 14.03
CA ASP A 10 -16.65 -27.35 14.29
C ASP A 10 -17.46 -26.82 13.08
N ASN A 11 -16.84 -26.74 11.90
CA ASN A 11 -17.41 -26.14 10.68
C ASN A 11 -17.77 -24.66 10.83
N THR A 12 -17.22 -23.96 11.81
CA THR A 12 -17.32 -22.49 11.89
C THR A 12 -16.19 -21.82 11.10
N PHE A 13 -16.47 -20.61 10.62
CA PHE A 13 -15.53 -19.82 9.83
C PHE A 13 -15.44 -18.41 10.41
N GLU A 14 -14.22 -17.93 10.61
CA GLU A 14 -13.95 -16.54 10.96
C GLU A 14 -13.39 -15.81 9.74
N PHE A 15 -13.98 -14.66 9.44
CA PHE A 15 -13.61 -13.83 8.30
C PHE A 15 -13.02 -12.51 8.79
N THR A 16 -11.73 -12.29 8.53
CA THR A 16 -11.05 -11.03 8.83
C THR A 16 -10.84 -10.24 7.55
N VAL A 17 -11.63 -9.18 7.38
CA VAL A 17 -11.52 -8.27 6.24
C VAL A 17 -10.44 -7.24 6.51
N LYS A 18 -9.45 -7.16 5.63
CA LYS A 18 -8.34 -6.19 5.70
C LYS A 18 -8.56 -5.07 4.70
N SER A 19 -7.94 -3.91 4.95
CA SER A 19 -7.94 -2.84 3.97
C SER A 19 -7.32 -3.29 2.63
N PRO A 20 -7.66 -2.62 1.51
CA PRO A 20 -7.05 -2.84 0.21
C PRO A 20 -5.52 -2.90 0.23
N SER A 21 -4.95 -3.52 -0.81
CA SER A 21 -3.50 -3.60 -0.96
C SER A 21 -2.89 -2.22 -1.16
N VAL A 22 -1.65 -2.05 -0.70
CA VAL A 22 -0.89 -0.81 -0.89
C VAL A 22 -0.76 -0.47 -2.38
N THR A 23 -0.54 -1.47 -3.24
CA THR A 23 -0.53 -1.34 -4.70
C THR A 23 -1.80 -0.67 -5.24
N TRP A 24 -2.97 -1.02 -4.70
CA TRP A 24 -4.23 -0.43 -5.14
C TRP A 24 -4.33 1.04 -4.73
N TYR A 25 -3.93 1.37 -3.50
CA TYR A 25 -3.89 2.76 -3.02
C TYR A 25 -2.91 3.61 -3.83
N LEU A 26 -1.71 3.10 -4.12
CA LEU A 26 -0.72 3.80 -4.93
C LEU A 26 -1.22 4.05 -6.36
N LYS A 27 -1.86 3.05 -6.98
CA LYS A 27 -2.49 3.21 -8.30
C LYS A 27 -3.57 4.29 -8.29
N LYS A 28 -4.43 4.31 -7.26
CA LYS A 28 -5.48 5.31 -7.11
C LYS A 28 -4.94 6.71 -6.89
N ALA A 29 -3.94 6.86 -6.02
CA ALA A 29 -3.28 8.14 -5.79
C ALA A 29 -2.57 8.67 -7.05
N ALA A 30 -2.00 7.78 -7.86
CA ALA A 30 -1.29 8.13 -9.09
C ALA A 30 -2.20 8.22 -10.33
N GLY A 31 -3.47 7.84 -10.24
CA GLY A 31 -4.40 7.83 -11.39
C GLY A 31 -4.06 6.82 -12.49
N ILE A 32 -3.29 5.77 -12.19
CA ILE A 32 -2.83 4.76 -13.17
C ILE A 32 -3.52 3.41 -12.99
N GLU A 33 -3.71 2.66 -14.08
CA GLU A 33 -4.27 1.31 -14.04
C GLU A 33 -3.20 0.22 -13.82
N SER A 34 -2.02 0.41 -14.41
CA SER A 34 -0.89 -0.51 -14.36
C SER A 34 0.39 0.20 -13.90
N GLY A 35 1.28 -0.54 -13.24
CA GLY A 35 2.61 -0.05 -12.87
C GLY A 35 3.59 -0.12 -14.04
N SER A 36 4.84 0.28 -13.79
CA SER A 36 5.91 0.20 -14.79
C SER A 36 6.19 -1.25 -15.20
N SER A 37 6.29 -1.51 -16.50
CA SER A 37 6.71 -2.82 -17.03
C SER A 37 8.18 -3.14 -16.74
N ARG A 38 9.01 -2.12 -16.50
CA ARG A 38 10.43 -2.25 -16.13
C ARG A 38 10.75 -1.32 -14.96
N PRO A 39 10.39 -1.71 -13.73
CA PRO A 39 10.67 -0.92 -12.53
C PRO A 39 12.17 -0.59 -12.41
N GLY A 40 12.49 0.64 -12.04
CA GLY A 40 13.87 1.15 -11.93
C GLY A 40 14.47 1.70 -13.23
N HIS A 41 14.01 1.24 -14.40
CA HIS A 41 14.43 1.80 -15.70
C HIS A 41 13.42 2.80 -16.24
N VAL A 42 12.12 2.49 -16.07
CA VAL A 42 11.02 3.34 -16.55
C VAL A 42 10.22 3.79 -15.34
N VAL A 43 10.16 5.11 -15.13
CA VAL A 43 9.30 5.72 -14.11
C VAL A 43 7.90 5.85 -14.69
N ALA A 44 6.91 5.22 -14.07
CA ALA A 44 5.52 5.28 -14.52
C ALA A 44 4.83 6.58 -14.11
N THR A 45 5.11 7.06 -12.90
CA THR A 45 4.48 8.26 -12.33
C THR A 45 5.28 8.75 -11.12
N THR A 46 4.97 9.97 -10.67
CA THR A 46 5.51 10.60 -9.47
C THR A 46 4.42 10.80 -8.43
N LEU A 47 4.73 10.53 -7.16
CA LEU A 47 3.82 10.79 -6.05
C LEU A 47 4.52 11.64 -5.00
N SER A 48 3.76 12.55 -4.37
CA SER A 48 4.28 13.31 -3.24
C SER A 48 4.32 12.49 -1.94
N VAL A 49 5.20 12.87 -1.02
CA VAL A 49 5.27 12.26 0.33
C VAL A 49 3.94 12.39 1.10
N ARG A 50 3.12 13.41 0.79
CA ARG A 50 1.80 13.61 1.43
C ARG A 50 0.87 12.42 1.15
N HIS A 51 0.80 11.97 -0.11
CA HIS A 51 -0.01 10.80 -0.48
C HIS A 51 0.44 9.53 0.25
N ILE A 52 1.77 9.32 0.37
CA ILE A 52 2.31 8.17 1.09
C ILE A 52 1.89 8.20 2.56
N TYR A 53 1.93 9.38 3.19
CA TYR A 53 1.55 9.55 4.59
C TYR A 53 0.05 9.29 4.84
N GLU A 54 -0.82 9.74 3.93
CA GLU A 54 -2.26 9.46 3.99
C GLU A 54 -2.54 7.96 3.86
N ILE A 55 -1.90 7.29 2.90
CA ILE A 55 -2.02 5.84 2.73
C ILE A 55 -1.50 5.11 3.97
N ALA A 56 -0.40 5.57 4.56
CA ALA A 56 0.17 4.99 5.78
C ALA A 56 -0.78 5.10 6.97
N LYS A 57 -1.46 6.25 7.15
CA LYS A 57 -2.46 6.44 8.20
C LYS A 57 -3.64 5.47 8.06
N ILE A 58 -4.17 5.33 6.84
CA ILE A 58 -5.26 4.38 6.57
C ILE A 58 -4.80 2.95 6.81
N LYS A 59 -3.57 2.61 6.42
CA LYS A 59 -3.05 1.26 6.59
C LYS A 59 -2.72 0.94 8.05
N GLN A 60 -2.38 1.93 8.86
CA GLN A 60 -2.06 1.75 10.27
C GLN A 60 -3.25 1.24 11.08
N SER A 61 -4.50 1.52 10.69
CA SER A 61 -5.67 0.95 11.35
C SER A 61 -5.87 -0.54 11.07
N ASP A 62 -5.09 -1.16 10.19
CA ASP A 62 -5.15 -2.61 9.99
C ASP A 62 -4.60 -3.35 11.23
N PRO A 63 -5.19 -4.50 11.59
CA PRO A 63 -4.77 -5.29 12.76
C PRO A 63 -3.28 -5.66 12.80
N TYR A 64 -2.63 -5.76 11.63
CA TYR A 64 -1.20 -6.10 11.50
C TYR A 64 -0.28 -4.89 11.63
N CYS A 65 -0.75 -3.69 11.32
CA CYS A 65 0.05 -2.48 11.23
C CYS A 65 -0.14 -1.54 12.44
N GLN A 66 -1.14 -1.79 13.28
CA GLN A 66 -1.47 -0.96 14.45
C GLN A 66 -0.31 -0.71 15.43
N TYR A 67 0.62 -1.68 15.55
CA TYR A 67 1.76 -1.60 16.46
C TYR A 67 3.01 -0.98 15.81
N MET A 68 2.98 -0.71 14.50
CA MET A 68 4.13 -0.16 13.79
C MET A 68 4.13 1.36 13.85
N SER A 69 5.33 1.95 13.95
CA SER A 69 5.49 3.39 13.80
C SER A 69 5.09 3.83 12.38
N LEU A 70 4.50 5.00 12.28
CA LEU A 70 4.02 5.53 11.00
C LEU A 70 5.16 5.69 9.99
N GLU A 71 6.37 6.03 10.45
CA GLU A 71 7.57 6.09 9.62
C GLU A 71 7.95 4.72 9.01
N SER A 72 7.81 3.64 9.78
CA SER A 72 8.11 2.28 9.31
C SER A 72 7.12 1.86 8.22
N ILE A 73 5.84 2.20 8.41
CA ILE A 73 4.79 1.95 7.42
C ILE A 73 5.06 2.77 6.16
N CYS A 74 5.40 4.05 6.28
CA CYS A 74 5.79 4.90 5.16
C CYS A 74 6.98 4.32 4.39
N LYS A 75 8.05 3.88 5.07
CA LYS A 75 9.21 3.24 4.43
C LYS A 75 8.81 1.99 3.64
N SER A 76 7.93 1.16 4.20
CA SER A 76 7.41 -0.03 3.51
C SER A 76 6.62 0.32 2.25
N ILE A 77 5.76 1.34 2.33
CA ILE A 77 4.98 1.84 1.19
C ILE A 77 5.90 2.44 0.11
N ILE A 78 6.95 3.19 0.49
CA ILE A 78 7.95 3.72 -0.45
C ILE A 78 8.67 2.58 -1.17
N GLY A 79 9.05 1.51 -0.46
CA GLY A 79 9.62 0.31 -1.07
C GLY A 79 8.68 -0.31 -2.11
N THR A 80 7.39 -0.36 -1.81
CA THR A 80 6.35 -0.84 -2.74
C THR A 80 6.17 0.08 -3.94
N ALA A 81 6.25 1.41 -3.75
CA ALA A 81 6.21 2.37 -4.85
C ALA A 81 7.40 2.19 -5.81
N ASN A 82 8.61 1.97 -5.26
CA ASN A 82 9.81 1.74 -6.06
C ASN A 82 9.72 0.48 -6.92
N THR A 83 9.18 -0.64 -6.39
CA THR A 83 8.98 -1.87 -7.16
C THR A 83 7.90 -1.75 -8.22
N MET A 84 7.01 -0.75 -8.11
CA MET A 84 6.03 -0.41 -9.14
C MET A 84 6.55 0.60 -10.17
N GLY A 85 7.76 1.13 -9.99
CA GLY A 85 8.33 2.20 -10.81
C GLY A 85 7.68 3.56 -10.56
N ILE A 86 7.14 3.78 -9.36
CA ILE A 86 6.58 5.07 -8.92
C ILE A 86 7.67 5.81 -8.14
N LYS A 87 8.01 7.03 -8.55
CA LYS A 87 9.03 7.84 -7.88
C LYS A 87 8.38 8.74 -6.83
N VAL A 88 8.85 8.65 -5.59
CA VAL A 88 8.37 9.51 -4.50
C VAL A 88 9.21 10.78 -4.43
N VAL A 89 8.56 11.93 -4.46
CA VAL A 89 9.17 13.28 -4.39
C VAL A 89 8.60 14.08 -3.23
N LYS A 90 9.40 15.01 -2.68
CA LYS A 90 9.04 15.78 -1.48
C LYS A 90 7.93 16.78 -1.77
N ASP A 91 8.08 17.50 -2.88
CA ASP A 91 7.12 18.42 -3.45
C ASP A 91 6.95 18.10 -4.94
N LEU A 92 5.72 18.25 -5.44
CA LEU A 92 5.41 18.19 -6.87
C LEU A 92 5.38 19.65 -7.33
N ASP A 93 6.31 20.00 -8.23
CA ASP A 93 6.31 21.31 -8.91
C ASP A 93 5.11 21.44 -9.85
#